data_AF-A0A4Y2IY09-F1
#
_entry.id   AF-A0A4Y2IY09-F1
#
_cell.length_a   1.000
_cell.length_b   1.000
_cell.length_c   1.000
_cell.angle_alpha   90.00
_cell.angle_beta   90.00
_cell.angle_gamma   90.00
#
_symmetry.space_group_name_H-M   'P 1'
#
loop_
_entity.id
_entity.type
_entity.pdbx_description
1 polymer ?
#
loop_
_entity_poly.entity_id
_entity_poly.type
_entity_poly.pdbx_seq_one_letter_code
_entity_poly.pdbx_strand_id
1 'polypeptide(L)'
;MLFCVFRFSMNKRRHAESEAADVFLSLKNCPVRSGLQALSQRIIGSNTLVQGALPSILKDTPETFFEDNIETVQRNANLAYSFLNDVPGLCPVMPKGAMYMMVGIQKSCFAKFKHDMDFVEGLMSEQSVFCLPGVCFDYPNYFRIVLTVPEELMIEACDRIKEFCTNHYTLDTPTSSFNTEMLLKTQMPLQV
;
A
#
# COMPACT_ATOMS: atom_id res chain seq x y z
N MET A 1 -36.65 -1.09 18.84
CA MET A 1 -35.18 -0.87 18.77
C MET A 1 -34.65 -0.54 17.37
N LEU A 2 -35.43 -0.73 16.29
CA LEU A 2 -34.99 -0.47 14.90
C LEU A 2 -35.06 1.02 14.48
N PHE A 3 -35.93 1.83 15.11
CA PHE A 3 -36.08 3.26 14.81
C PHE A 3 -34.94 4.16 15.33
N CYS A 4 -34.22 3.72 16.37
CA CYS A 4 -33.16 4.54 16.98
C CYS A 4 -31.86 4.51 16.15
N VAL A 5 -31.55 3.36 15.54
CA VAL A 5 -30.34 3.18 14.71
C VAL A 5 -30.47 3.95 13.38
N PHE A 6 -31.64 3.97 12.76
CA PHE A 6 -31.89 4.75 11.54
C PHE A 6 -31.78 6.27 11.77
N ARG A 7 -32.29 6.75 12.92
CA ARG A 7 -32.26 8.18 13.26
C ARG A 7 -30.84 8.66 13.62
N PHE A 8 -30.00 7.79 14.19
CA PHE A 8 -28.59 8.09 14.48
C PHE A 8 -27.73 8.15 13.19
N SER A 9 -27.96 7.23 12.24
CA SER A 9 -27.29 7.21 10.93
C SER A 9 -27.64 8.44 10.05
N MET A 10 -28.90 8.90 10.08
CA MET A 10 -29.32 10.11 9.36
C MET A 10 -28.91 11.43 10.05
N ASN A 11 -28.64 11.42 11.36
CA ASN A 11 -28.16 12.63 12.04
C ASN A 11 -26.68 12.89 11.76
N LYS A 12 -25.87 11.82 11.67
CA LYS A 12 -24.44 11.92 11.32
C LYS A 12 -24.21 12.38 9.87
N ARG A 13 -25.09 11.95 8.94
CA ARG A 13 -25.09 12.43 7.53
C ARG A 13 -25.47 13.91 7.40
N ARG A 14 -26.48 14.39 8.14
CA ARG A 14 -26.90 15.82 8.10
C ARG A 14 -25.88 16.77 8.74
N HIS A 15 -25.17 16.34 9.79
CA HIS A 15 -24.07 17.13 10.35
C HIS A 15 -22.86 17.19 9.40
N ALA A 16 -22.52 16.08 8.74
CA ALA A 16 -21.45 16.05 7.73
C ALA A 16 -21.80 16.88 6.48
N GLU A 17 -23.06 16.91 6.04
CA GLU A 17 -23.52 17.77 4.95
C GLU A 17 -23.48 19.26 5.30
N SER A 18 -23.79 19.62 6.56
CA SER A 18 -23.69 21.00 7.07
C SER A 18 -22.24 21.47 7.16
N GLU A 19 -21.34 20.67 7.74
CA GLU A 19 -19.90 20.98 7.79
C GLU A 19 -19.28 21.04 6.39
N ALA A 20 -19.67 20.13 5.49
CA ALA A 20 -19.22 20.15 4.11
C ALA A 20 -19.68 21.44 3.40
N ALA A 21 -20.90 21.90 3.63
CA ALA A 21 -21.41 23.16 3.08
C ALA A 21 -20.67 24.39 3.61
N ASP A 22 -20.34 24.42 4.91
CA ASP A 22 -19.58 25.50 5.54
C ASP A 22 -18.12 25.55 5.07
N VAL A 23 -17.47 24.40 4.90
CA VAL A 23 -16.14 24.31 4.28
C VAL A 23 -16.19 24.74 2.81
N PHE A 24 -17.24 24.36 2.07
CA PHE A 24 -17.41 24.78 0.67
C PHE A 24 -17.64 26.28 0.54
N LEU A 25 -18.37 26.91 1.47
CA LEU A 25 -18.56 28.36 1.54
C LEU A 25 -17.26 29.09 1.90
N SER A 26 -16.51 28.57 2.87
CA SER A 26 -15.21 29.12 3.29
C SER A 26 -14.18 29.06 2.16
N LEU A 27 -14.15 27.96 1.40
CA LEU A 27 -13.29 27.82 0.22
C LEU A 27 -13.69 28.75 -0.92
N LYS A 28 -15.00 29.06 -1.08
CA LYS A 28 -15.47 29.94 -2.16
C LYS A 28 -14.89 31.35 -2.10
N ASN A 29 -14.63 31.87 -0.90
CA ASN A 29 -14.18 33.25 -0.66
C ASN A 29 -12.71 33.34 -0.21
N CYS A 30 -11.96 32.25 -0.30
CA CYS A 30 -10.56 32.22 0.11
C CYS A 30 -9.63 32.76 -1.00
N PRO A 31 -8.67 33.65 -0.71
CA PRO A 31 -7.68 34.13 -1.69
C PRO A 31 -6.84 33.00 -2.33
N VAL A 32 -6.76 31.84 -1.67
CA VAL A 32 -6.12 30.63 -2.23
C VAL A 32 -6.88 30.13 -3.47
N ARG A 33 -8.22 30.27 -3.52
CA ARG A 33 -9.02 29.81 -4.65
C ARG A 33 -8.69 30.58 -5.94
N SER A 34 -8.49 31.89 -5.85
CA SER A 34 -8.04 32.69 -7.00
C SER A 34 -6.66 32.24 -7.50
N GLY A 35 -5.74 31.89 -6.59
CA GLY A 35 -4.44 31.33 -6.95
C GLY A 35 -4.57 29.98 -7.67
N LEU A 36 -5.38 29.06 -7.14
CA LEU A 36 -5.64 27.76 -7.77
C LEU A 36 -6.28 27.88 -9.16
N GLN A 37 -7.21 28.82 -9.34
CA GLN A 37 -7.83 29.09 -10.63
C GLN A 37 -6.83 29.67 -11.64
N ALA A 38 -5.94 30.56 -11.21
CA ALA A 38 -4.87 31.06 -12.07
C ALA A 38 -3.90 29.94 -12.50
N LEU A 39 -3.56 29.03 -11.58
CA LEU A 39 -2.69 27.88 -11.87
C LEU A 39 -3.36 26.88 -12.82
N SER A 40 -4.66 26.60 -12.65
CA SER A 40 -5.36 25.64 -13.50
C SER A 40 -5.48 26.09 -14.96
N GLN A 41 -5.56 27.41 -15.19
CA GLN A 41 -5.59 27.99 -16.54
C GLN A 41 -4.27 27.84 -17.30
N ARG A 42 -3.15 27.62 -16.60
CA ARG A 42 -1.83 27.46 -17.23
C ARG A 42 -1.67 26.13 -17.99
N ILE A 43 -2.37 25.08 -17.56
CA ILE A 43 -2.27 23.72 -18.11
C ILE A 43 -3.44 23.34 -19.03
N ILE A 44 -4.39 24.26 -19.27
CA ILE A 44 -5.55 24.06 -20.18
C ILE A 44 -6.44 22.88 -19.72
N GLY A 45 -6.46 22.58 -18.42
CA GLY A 45 -7.35 21.60 -17.81
C GLY A 45 -7.05 20.13 -18.16
N SER A 46 -7.94 19.23 -17.72
CA SER A 46 -7.83 17.78 -17.94
C SER A 46 -8.59 17.33 -19.18
N ASN A 47 -8.41 16.07 -19.60
CA ASN A 47 -9.08 15.49 -20.77
C ASN A 47 -10.62 15.64 -20.70
N THR A 48 -11.21 16.25 -21.73
CA THR A 48 -12.65 16.57 -21.77
C THR A 48 -13.55 15.35 -21.91
N LEU A 49 -13.08 14.25 -22.53
CA LEU A 49 -13.84 13.00 -22.63
C LEU A 49 -14.01 12.35 -21.25
N VAL A 50 -12.93 12.29 -20.46
CA VAL A 50 -12.98 11.75 -19.09
C VAL A 50 -13.85 12.64 -18.20
N GLN A 51 -13.77 13.98 -18.34
CA GLN A 51 -14.66 14.90 -17.62
C GLN A 51 -16.14 14.63 -17.94
N GLY A 52 -16.49 14.36 -19.21
CA GLY A 52 -17.84 14.00 -19.62
C GLY A 52 -18.30 12.62 -19.12
N ALA A 53 -17.39 11.66 -19.01
CA ALA A 53 -17.68 10.31 -18.51
C ALA A 53 -17.74 10.23 -16.97
N LEU A 54 -17.10 11.17 -16.26
CA LEU A 54 -16.93 11.12 -14.80
C LEU A 54 -18.25 11.01 -14.02
N PRO A 55 -19.35 11.73 -14.36
CA PRO A 55 -20.61 11.59 -13.65
C PRO A 55 -21.17 10.16 -13.70
N SER A 56 -21.06 9.49 -14.85
CA SER A 56 -21.49 8.10 -15.00
C SER A 56 -20.54 7.13 -14.31
N ILE A 57 -19.21 7.35 -14.38
CA ILE A 57 -18.24 6.53 -13.63
C ILE A 57 -18.52 6.59 -12.12
N LEU A 58 -18.88 7.75 -11.58
CA LEU A 58 -19.12 7.90 -10.14
C LEU A 58 -20.49 7.41 -9.69
N LYS A 59 -21.51 7.48 -10.56
CA LYS A 59 -22.90 7.16 -10.20
C LYS A 59 -23.33 5.75 -10.61
N ASP A 60 -22.89 5.29 -11.77
CA ASP A 60 -23.43 4.10 -12.43
C ASP A 60 -22.52 2.87 -12.27
N THR A 61 -21.30 3.02 -11.73
CA THR A 61 -20.43 1.87 -11.44
C THR A 61 -21.03 1.04 -10.29
N PRO A 62 -21.30 -0.27 -10.51
CA PRO A 62 -21.93 -1.12 -9.52
C PRO A 62 -21.01 -1.38 -8.33
N GLU A 63 -21.60 -1.56 -7.14
CA GLU A 63 -20.85 -1.84 -5.90
C GLU A 63 -20.02 -3.12 -6.01
N THR A 64 -20.56 -4.15 -6.68
CA THR A 64 -19.90 -5.44 -6.92
C THR A 64 -18.54 -5.29 -7.61
N PHE A 65 -18.39 -4.31 -8.51
CA PHE A 65 -17.10 -4.05 -9.15
C PHE A 65 -16.02 -3.68 -8.12
N PHE A 66 -16.36 -2.89 -7.10
CA PHE A 66 -15.40 -2.54 -6.05
C PHE A 66 -15.13 -3.71 -5.12
N GLU A 67 -16.17 -4.46 -4.76
CA GLU A 67 -16.06 -5.67 -3.92
C GLU A 67 -15.16 -6.72 -4.57
N ASP A 68 -15.35 -7.03 -5.85
CA ASP A 68 -14.55 -8.01 -6.60
C ASP A 68 -13.06 -7.62 -6.66
N ASN A 69 -12.78 -6.31 -6.84
CA ASN A 69 -11.43 -5.78 -6.86
C ASN A 69 -10.77 -5.86 -5.47
N ILE A 70 -11.50 -5.49 -4.41
CA ILE A 70 -11.02 -5.57 -3.03
C ILE A 70 -10.74 -7.03 -2.67
N GLU A 71 -11.64 -7.95 -3.01
CA GLU A 71 -11.48 -9.38 -2.74
C GLU A 71 -10.24 -9.94 -3.44
N THR A 72 -10.05 -9.59 -4.71
CA THR A 72 -8.88 -10.02 -5.49
C THR A 72 -7.58 -9.54 -4.88
N VAL A 73 -7.48 -8.26 -4.53
CA VAL A 73 -6.29 -7.70 -3.90
C VAL A 73 -6.07 -8.29 -2.51
N GLN A 74 -7.12 -8.52 -1.73
CA GLN A 74 -7.04 -9.13 -0.40
C GLN A 74 -6.57 -10.59 -0.47
N ARG A 75 -7.06 -11.36 -1.43
CA ARG A 75 -6.63 -12.75 -1.67
C ARG A 75 -5.15 -12.82 -2.00
N ASN A 76 -4.69 -11.98 -2.93
CA ASN A 76 -3.28 -11.87 -3.28
C ASN A 76 -2.43 -11.37 -2.11
N ALA A 77 -2.94 -10.44 -1.28
CA ALA A 77 -2.24 -9.99 -0.08
C ALA A 77 -2.03 -11.13 0.91
N ASN A 78 -3.08 -11.91 1.19
CA ASN A 78 -2.99 -13.05 2.11
C ASN A 78 -2.02 -14.12 1.57
N LEU A 79 -2.08 -14.41 0.27
CA LEU A 79 -1.21 -15.38 -0.38
C LEU A 79 0.26 -14.94 -0.29
N ALA A 80 0.57 -13.74 -0.79
CA ALA A 80 1.93 -13.22 -0.77
C ALA A 80 2.48 -13.12 0.66
N TYR A 81 1.65 -12.69 1.62
CA TYR A 81 2.05 -12.62 3.03
C TYR A 81 2.39 -14.01 3.57
N SER A 82 1.52 -15.01 3.35
CA SER A 82 1.75 -16.37 3.83
C SER A 82 3.04 -16.96 3.27
N PHE A 83 3.26 -16.84 1.96
CA PHE A 83 4.45 -17.39 1.31
C PHE A 83 5.73 -16.69 1.76
N LEU A 84 5.74 -15.36 1.76
CA LEU A 84 6.94 -14.58 2.06
C LEU A 84 7.27 -14.56 3.55
N ASN A 85 6.28 -14.72 4.43
CA ASN A 85 6.50 -14.82 5.88
C ASN A 85 7.21 -16.12 6.26
N ASP A 86 7.05 -17.17 5.45
CA ASP A 86 7.72 -18.45 5.64
C ASP A 86 9.17 -18.45 5.10
N VAL A 87 9.60 -17.39 4.41
CA VAL A 87 10.96 -17.27 3.86
C VAL A 87 11.92 -16.68 4.90
N PRO A 88 12.97 -17.42 5.31
CA PRO A 88 13.97 -16.89 6.24
C PRO A 88 14.66 -15.63 5.71
N GLY A 89 14.77 -14.61 6.57
CA GLY A 89 15.38 -13.32 6.22
C GLY A 89 14.43 -12.31 5.58
N LEU A 90 13.18 -12.69 5.27
CA LEU A 90 12.15 -11.76 4.84
C LEU A 90 11.17 -11.43 5.98
N CYS A 91 10.66 -10.20 5.96
CA CYS A 91 9.63 -9.73 6.90
C CYS A 91 8.56 -8.95 6.15
N PRO A 92 7.56 -9.63 5.55
CA PRO A 92 6.45 -8.96 4.90
C PRO A 92 5.59 -8.21 5.93
N VAL A 93 5.05 -7.06 5.54
CA VAL A 93 4.10 -6.28 6.34
C VAL A 93 2.71 -6.41 5.72
N MET A 94 1.76 -7.00 6.46
CA MET A 94 0.39 -7.20 5.96
C MET A 94 -0.28 -5.85 5.66
N PRO A 95 -0.64 -5.56 4.39
CA PRO A 95 -1.30 -4.32 4.03
C PRO A 95 -2.78 -4.34 4.45
N LYS A 96 -3.31 -3.16 4.83
CA LYS A 96 -4.73 -2.96 5.13
C LYS A 96 -5.52 -2.33 3.98
N GLY A 97 -4.85 -2.04 2.86
CA GLY A 97 -5.44 -1.39 1.69
C GLY A 97 -4.37 -1.06 0.64
N ALA A 98 -4.79 -0.34 -0.41
CA ALA A 98 -3.99 -0.11 -1.62
C ALA A 98 -3.63 -1.41 -2.37
N MET A 99 -2.64 -1.35 -3.26
CA MET A 99 -2.30 -2.41 -4.22
C MET A 99 -0.88 -2.96 -4.05
N TYR A 100 -0.24 -2.69 -2.90
CA TYR A 100 1.18 -2.99 -2.68
C TYR A 100 1.43 -3.61 -1.31
N MET A 101 2.48 -4.42 -1.24
CA MET A 101 3.03 -4.93 0.02
C MET A 101 4.51 -4.55 0.12
N MET A 102 4.90 -4.09 1.31
CA MET A 102 6.30 -3.85 1.65
C MET A 102 6.88 -5.09 2.31
N VAL A 103 8.05 -5.52 1.86
CA VAL A 103 8.75 -6.69 2.36
C VAL A 103 10.11 -6.25 2.87
N GLY A 104 10.34 -6.43 4.17
CA GLY A 104 11.62 -6.14 4.81
C GLY A 104 12.64 -7.21 4.49
N ILE A 105 13.89 -6.79 4.27
CA ILE A 105 15.05 -7.66 4.05
C ILE A 105 15.92 -7.59 5.31
N GLN A 106 16.11 -8.73 5.98
CA GLN A 106 17.06 -8.84 7.07
C GLN A 106 18.48 -8.93 6.52
N LYS A 107 19.21 -7.82 6.51
CA LYS A 107 20.58 -7.75 5.96
C LYS A 107 21.56 -8.75 6.56
N SER A 108 21.42 -9.09 7.84
CA SER A 108 22.25 -10.10 8.51
C SER A 108 22.13 -11.49 7.88
N CYS A 109 21.01 -11.78 7.21
CA CYS A 109 20.75 -13.05 6.55
C CYS A 109 21.29 -13.11 5.12
N PHE A 110 21.76 -12.00 4.56
CA PHE A 110 22.11 -11.88 3.15
C PHE A 110 23.43 -11.10 2.97
N ALA A 111 24.54 -11.66 3.45
CA ALA A 111 25.84 -10.97 3.50
C ALA A 111 26.38 -10.53 2.12
N LYS A 112 25.91 -11.18 1.04
CA LYS A 112 26.27 -10.86 -0.35
C LYS A 112 25.73 -9.50 -0.80
N PHE A 113 24.60 -9.05 -0.25
CA PHE A 113 23.89 -7.86 -0.71
C PHE A 113 24.01 -6.73 0.32
N LYS A 114 24.65 -5.61 -0.07
CA LYS A 114 24.87 -4.46 0.84
C LYS A 114 23.64 -3.56 0.89
N HIS A 115 22.99 -3.39 -0.25
CA HIS A 115 21.82 -2.55 -0.44
C HIS A 115 20.63 -3.37 -0.97
N ASP A 116 19.44 -2.82 -0.76
CA ASP A 116 18.18 -3.32 -1.32
C ASP A 116 18.18 -3.30 -2.86
N MET A 117 18.87 -2.33 -3.48
CA MET A 117 19.13 -2.34 -4.93
C MET A 117 19.86 -3.61 -5.37
N ASP A 118 20.98 -3.97 -4.71
CA ASP A 118 21.78 -5.13 -5.07
C ASP A 118 20.96 -6.44 -4.96
N PHE A 119 20.10 -6.52 -3.93
CA PHE A 119 19.21 -7.66 -3.73
C PHE A 119 18.19 -7.78 -4.87
N VAL A 120 17.54 -6.67 -5.22
CA VAL A 120 16.53 -6.63 -6.30
C VAL A 120 17.17 -6.89 -7.67
N GLU A 121 18.36 -6.35 -7.95
CA GLU A 121 19.10 -6.60 -9.18
C GLU A 121 19.52 -8.08 -9.29
N GLY A 122 19.95 -8.69 -8.19
CA GLY A 122 20.24 -10.11 -8.11
C GLY A 122 19.01 -10.98 -8.37
N LEU A 123 17.89 -10.66 -7.72
CA LEU A 123 16.61 -11.36 -7.91
C LEU A 123 16.13 -11.25 -9.36
N MET A 124 16.24 -10.08 -9.98
CA MET A 124 15.89 -9.88 -11.38
C MET A 124 16.82 -10.69 -12.30
N SER A 125 18.12 -10.69 -12.04
CA SER A 125 19.10 -11.36 -12.91
C SER A 125 19.01 -12.88 -12.84
N GLU A 126 18.77 -13.45 -11.66
CA GLU A 126 18.77 -14.90 -11.45
C GLU A 126 17.37 -15.52 -11.65
N GLN A 127 16.31 -14.83 -11.21
CA GLN A 127 14.96 -15.38 -11.20
C GLN A 127 14.00 -14.67 -12.15
N SER A 128 14.43 -13.61 -12.84
CA SER A 128 13.57 -12.78 -13.71
C SER A 128 12.35 -12.21 -12.97
N VAL A 129 12.47 -11.98 -11.66
CA VAL A 129 11.43 -11.33 -10.85
C VAL A 129 11.86 -9.90 -10.55
N PHE A 130 11.07 -8.95 -11.05
CA PHE A 130 11.32 -7.53 -10.82
C PHE A 130 10.48 -7.02 -9.64
N CYS A 131 11.15 -6.57 -8.59
CA CYS A 131 10.54 -5.86 -7.47
C CYS A 131 11.01 -4.41 -7.46
N LEU A 132 10.29 -3.51 -6.79
CA LEU A 132 10.75 -2.13 -6.67
C LEU A 132 11.52 -1.95 -5.35
N PRO A 133 12.79 -1.51 -5.38
CA PRO A 133 13.59 -1.36 -4.17
C PRO A 133 13.11 -0.19 -3.31
N GLY A 134 13.28 -0.32 -2.00
CA GLY A 134 12.80 0.62 -0.99
C GLY A 134 13.49 1.98 -1.04
N VAL A 135 14.71 2.05 -1.57
CA VAL A 135 15.42 3.31 -1.84
C VAL A 135 14.64 4.27 -2.74
N CYS A 136 13.76 3.76 -3.63
CA CYS A 136 12.86 4.59 -4.43
C CYS A 136 11.82 5.34 -3.58
N PHE A 137 11.66 4.96 -2.31
CA PHE A 137 10.73 5.53 -1.34
C PHE A 137 11.44 6.09 -0.10
N ASP A 138 12.76 6.33 -0.17
CA ASP A 138 13.60 6.74 0.97
C ASP A 138 13.49 5.79 2.19
N TYR A 139 13.23 4.49 1.93
CA TYR A 139 13.04 3.48 2.97
C TYR A 139 13.90 2.24 2.69
N PRO A 140 15.19 2.27 3.07
CA PRO A 140 16.15 1.21 2.72
C PRO A 140 15.85 -0.11 3.44
N ASN A 141 16.39 -1.20 2.90
CA ASN A 141 16.21 -2.58 3.40
C ASN A 141 14.80 -3.13 3.20
N TYR A 142 14.04 -2.54 2.29
CA TYR A 142 12.74 -3.04 1.90
C TYR A 142 12.68 -3.16 0.38
N PHE A 143 11.75 -3.98 -0.10
CA PHE A 143 11.29 -3.91 -1.48
C PHE A 143 9.77 -3.96 -1.50
N ARG A 144 9.19 -3.48 -2.60
CA ARG A 144 7.75 -3.38 -2.82
C ARG A 144 7.33 -4.35 -3.92
N ILE A 145 6.28 -5.13 -3.63
CA ILE A 145 5.59 -5.97 -4.60
C ILE A 145 4.20 -5.41 -4.90
N VAL A 146 3.68 -5.74 -6.08
CA VAL A 146 2.31 -5.41 -6.52
C VAL A 146 1.37 -6.57 -6.24
N LEU A 147 0.15 -6.28 -5.79
CA LEU A 147 -0.85 -7.30 -5.41
C LEU A 147 -1.96 -7.48 -6.45
N THR A 148 -1.81 -6.86 -7.62
CA THR A 148 -2.84 -6.82 -8.69
C THR A 148 -2.53 -7.78 -9.84
N VAL A 149 -1.51 -8.63 -9.70
CA VAL A 149 -1.19 -9.65 -10.69
C VAL A 149 -2.13 -10.85 -10.56
N PRO A 150 -2.36 -11.62 -11.64
CA PRO A 150 -3.05 -12.91 -11.55
C PRO A 150 -2.46 -13.80 -10.47
N GLU A 151 -3.31 -14.54 -9.76
CA GLU A 151 -2.93 -15.36 -8.60
C GLU A 151 -1.84 -16.38 -8.94
N GLU A 152 -1.94 -17.03 -10.10
CA GLU A 152 -0.95 -17.99 -10.60
C GLU A 152 0.46 -17.38 -10.72
N LEU A 153 0.53 -16.15 -11.24
CA LEU A 153 1.80 -15.42 -11.37
C LEU A 153 2.31 -14.93 -10.01
N MET A 154 1.42 -14.64 -9.06
CA MET A 154 1.82 -14.30 -7.70
C MET A 154 2.48 -15.49 -7.00
N ILE A 155 1.88 -16.69 -7.12
CA ILE A 155 2.43 -17.92 -6.56
C ILE A 155 3.82 -18.18 -7.15
N GLU A 156 3.93 -18.14 -8.49
CA GLU A 156 5.20 -18.36 -9.19
C GLU A 156 6.28 -17.36 -8.75
N ALA A 157 5.93 -16.07 -8.65
CA ALA A 157 6.87 -15.05 -8.19
C ALA A 157 7.32 -15.29 -6.75
N CYS A 158 6.40 -15.67 -5.85
CA CYS A 158 6.72 -15.97 -4.46
C CYS A 158 7.64 -17.20 -4.34
N ASP A 159 7.42 -18.24 -5.14
CA ASP A 159 8.25 -19.44 -5.17
C ASP A 159 9.67 -19.13 -5.66
N ARG A 160 9.80 -18.33 -6.72
CA ARG A 160 11.09 -17.86 -7.22
C ARG A 160 11.83 -16.98 -6.21
N ILE A 161 11.12 -16.09 -5.52
CA ILE A 161 11.70 -15.28 -4.43
C ILE A 161 12.21 -16.18 -3.32
N LYS A 162 11.43 -17.20 -2.93
CA LYS A 162 11.81 -18.17 -1.91
C LYS A 162 13.06 -18.96 -2.31
N GLU A 163 13.14 -19.41 -3.55
CA GLU A 163 14.31 -20.10 -4.09
C GLU A 163 15.57 -19.20 -4.03
N PHE A 164 15.46 -17.97 -4.53
CA PHE A 164 16.55 -16.98 -4.46
C PHE A 164 17.00 -16.73 -3.04
N CYS A 165 16.07 -16.47 -2.12
CA CYS A 165 16.40 -16.22 -0.72
C CYS A 165 17.08 -17.45 -0.11
N THR A 166 16.59 -18.66 -0.35
CA THR A 166 17.19 -19.89 0.17
C THR A 166 18.63 -20.08 -0.33
N ASN A 167 18.90 -19.77 -1.60
CA ASN A 167 20.22 -19.91 -2.21
C ASN A 167 21.25 -18.89 -1.70
N HIS A 168 20.79 -17.70 -1.30
CA HIS A 168 21.68 -16.63 -0.80
C HIS A 168 21.58 -16.40 0.71
N TYR A 169 20.85 -17.25 1.43
CA TYR A 169 20.70 -17.16 2.87
C TYR A 169 22.00 -17.57 3.58
N THR A 170 22.60 -16.61 4.29
CA THR A 170 23.81 -16.80 5.10
C THR A 170 23.49 -16.51 6.56
N LEU A 171 23.61 -17.51 7.44
CA LEU A 171 23.59 -17.29 8.89
C LEU A 171 24.98 -16.86 9.35
N ASP A 172 25.23 -15.55 9.41
CA ASP A 172 26.27 -15.05 10.30
C ASP A 172 25.68 -15.01 11.71
N THR A 173 26.12 -15.92 12.58
CA THR A 173 25.69 -15.92 13.99
C THR A 173 26.70 -15.12 14.81
N PRO A 174 26.42 -13.86 15.20
CA PRO A 174 27.00 -13.30 16.40
C PRO A 174 26.00 -13.51 17.55
N THR A 175 26.35 -14.38 18.47
CA THR A 175 25.66 -14.57 19.75
C THR A 175 25.70 -13.26 20.55
N SER A 176 24.68 -12.41 20.43
CA SER A 176 24.34 -11.45 21.48
C SER A 176 22.86 -11.04 21.38
N SER A 177 22.05 -11.59 22.28
CA SER A 177 20.81 -11.04 22.81
C SER A 177 20.15 -9.94 21.97
N PHE A 178 19.21 -10.32 21.11
CA PHE A 178 18.14 -9.41 20.70
C PHE A 178 17.37 -9.03 21.98
N ASN A 179 17.70 -7.88 22.56
CA ASN A 179 16.91 -7.30 23.65
C ASN A 179 15.50 -7.03 23.12
N THR A 180 14.55 -7.76 23.68
CA THR A 180 13.10 -7.70 23.46
C THR A 180 12.47 -6.36 23.88
N GLU A 181 13.25 -5.29 24.05
CA GLU A 181 12.80 -3.99 24.55
C GLU A 181 12.45 -2.98 23.45
N MET A 182 12.79 -3.24 22.17
CA MET A 182 12.51 -2.28 21.09
C MET A 182 11.12 -2.41 20.48
N LEU A 183 10.44 -3.56 20.63
CA LEU A 183 9.08 -3.77 20.12
C LEU A 183 7.98 -3.23 21.06
N LEU A 184 8.30 -2.85 22.29
CA LEU A 184 7.34 -2.27 23.23
C LEU A 184 7.26 -0.73 23.15
N LYS A 185 8.19 -0.05 22.47
CA LYS A 185 8.21 1.43 22.40
C LYS A 185 7.47 2.05 21.21
N THR A 186 6.98 1.25 20.26
CA THR A 186 6.16 1.76 19.13
C THR A 186 4.66 1.64 19.34
N GLN A 187 4.20 1.08 20.46
CA GLN A 187 2.81 1.22 20.90
C GLN A 187 2.67 2.46 21.79
N MET A 188 2.69 3.64 21.17
CA MET A 188 1.93 4.76 21.70
C MET A 188 0.62 4.87 20.92
N PRO A 189 -0.54 4.97 21.61
CA PRO A 189 -1.83 5.06 20.95
C PRO A 189 -1.93 6.39 20.20
N LEU A 190 -2.42 6.34 18.95
CA LEU A 190 -3.13 7.51 18.41
C LEU A 190 -4.30 7.79 19.37
N GLN A 191 -4.12 8.78 20.24
CA GLN A 191 -5.24 9.39 20.93
C GLN A 191 -5.97 10.28 19.93
N VAL A 192 -7.24 9.93 19.75
CA VAL A 192 -8.43 10.74 19.37
C VAL A 192 -8.17 12.04 18.63
#